data_AF-A0A540KW09-F1
#
_entry.id   AF-A0A540KW09-F1
#
_cell.length_a   1.000
_cell.length_b   1.000
_cell.length_c   1.000
_cell.angle_alpha   90.00
_cell.angle_beta   90.00
_cell.angle_gamma   90.00
#
_symmetry.space_group_name_H-M   'P 1'
#
loop_
_entity.id
_entity.type
_entity.pdbx_description
1 polymer ?
#
loop_
_entity_poly.entity_id
_entity_poly.type
_entity_poly.pdbx_seq_one_letter_code
_entity_poly.pdbx_strand_id
1 'polypeptide(L)'
;MAAVASLSFSALSQCSDRKSVVSSARNLGSNAEGIRFRTSISSHYGGIRASSSSSRMVVHCMAGSSDAPTVADTKLNFLKAYKRPIPSVYNSVLQELIVQQHLMKYKRTYRYDPVFALGFVTVYDQLMDGYPSDEDREAIFQAYIKALNEDPEQYSNMISFHAKHYRTDAQKLEEWARAQTSSSLVEFPSREGEVEAALKDIAERAAGKESFSYSRFFAIGLFRLLEVAKATEPTVLEKLCAALNIDKRSVDRDLDVYRNLLSKLVQAKELLREYVARVEKLLCSPLYIIFECIEFGFQGEEEKRRTGGNTEGQ
;
A
#
# COMPACT_ATOMS: atom_id res chain seq x y z
N MET A 1 -0.21 -24.75 -13.84
CA MET A 1 -0.76 -25.37 -12.62
C MET A 1 0.37 -25.52 -11.60
N ALA A 2 0.66 -24.46 -10.83
CA ALA A 2 1.65 -24.51 -9.75
C ALA A 2 0.89 -24.21 -8.45
N ALA A 3 0.82 -25.22 -7.58
CA ALA A 3 0.17 -25.12 -6.28
C ALA A 3 1.02 -24.27 -5.35
N VAL A 4 0.45 -23.17 -4.86
CA VAL A 4 1.07 -22.34 -3.81
C VAL A 4 0.93 -23.10 -2.49
N ALA A 5 2.06 -23.54 -1.94
CA ALA A 5 2.09 -24.30 -0.69
C ALA A 5 1.56 -23.44 0.47
N SER A 6 0.61 -23.99 1.24
CA SER A 6 0.11 -23.38 2.48
C SER A 6 1.23 -23.23 3.50
N LEU A 7 1.47 -22.00 3.95
CA LEU A 7 2.43 -21.65 4.98
C LEU A 7 1.92 -22.14 6.34
N SER A 8 2.62 -23.11 6.93
CA SER A 8 2.35 -23.62 8.27
C SER A 8 3.43 -23.12 9.23
N PHE A 9 3.06 -22.26 10.19
CA PHE A 9 3.96 -21.83 11.26
C PHE A 9 3.72 -22.66 12.52
N SER A 10 4.63 -23.59 12.79
CA SER A 10 4.67 -24.31 14.08
C SER A 10 5.18 -23.40 15.19
N ALA A 11 4.52 -23.50 16.35
CA ALA A 11 4.65 -22.64 17.51
C ALA A 11 6.04 -22.66 18.15
N LEU A 12 6.51 -21.47 18.56
CA LEU A 12 7.56 -21.29 19.56
C LEU A 12 7.03 -20.38 20.67
N SER A 13 7.12 -20.91 21.88
CA SER A 13 6.43 -20.48 23.10
C SER A 13 7.10 -19.30 23.81
N GLN A 14 6.25 -18.43 24.35
CA GLN A 14 6.35 -17.61 25.57
C GLN A 14 7.72 -17.24 26.19
N CYS A 15 7.91 -15.94 26.44
CA CYS A 15 8.50 -15.44 27.68
C CYS A 15 7.83 -14.13 28.14
N SER A 16 7.49 -14.08 29.43
CA SER A 16 6.86 -13.00 30.19
C SER A 16 7.87 -11.92 30.60
N ASP A 17 7.48 -10.63 30.67
CA ASP A 17 7.36 -9.92 31.97
C ASP A 17 6.92 -8.43 31.92
N ARG A 18 5.87 -8.19 32.72
CA ARG A 18 5.42 -7.05 33.58
C ARG A 18 5.88 -5.58 33.40
N LYS A 19 4.82 -4.74 33.23
CA LYS A 19 4.41 -3.49 33.97
C LYS A 19 5.40 -2.31 34.16
N SER A 20 4.96 -1.10 33.80
CA SER A 20 4.43 -0.10 34.77
C SER A 20 3.76 1.11 34.10
N VAL A 21 2.76 1.66 34.80
CA VAL A 21 1.95 2.85 34.50
C VAL A 21 2.45 3.99 35.37
N VAL A 22 2.62 5.21 34.85
CA VAL A 22 2.45 6.46 35.62
C VAL A 22 1.91 7.58 34.74
N SER A 23 0.79 8.14 35.15
CA SER A 23 0.25 9.44 34.72
C SER A 23 0.83 10.55 35.61
N SER A 24 1.04 11.75 35.08
CA SER A 24 1.27 12.95 35.90
C SER A 24 0.52 14.15 35.34
N ALA A 25 -0.10 14.89 36.26
CA ALA A 25 -0.99 16.02 36.03
C ALA A 25 -0.44 17.29 36.70
N ARG A 26 -1.05 18.44 36.33
CA ARG A 26 -1.02 19.81 36.91
C ARG A 26 0.08 20.73 36.33
N ASN A 27 -0.08 22.06 36.14
CA ASN A 27 -1.19 23.03 36.15
C ASN A 27 -0.62 24.42 35.75
N LEU A 28 -1.52 25.40 35.51
CA LEU A 28 -1.36 26.88 35.47
C LEU A 28 -0.77 27.49 34.19
N GLY A 29 -1.23 28.62 33.65
CA GLY A 29 -2.15 29.63 34.16
C GLY A 29 -2.64 30.61 33.07
N SER A 30 -3.66 31.38 33.45
CA SER A 30 -4.42 32.35 32.66
C SER A 30 -3.64 33.65 32.40
N ASN A 31 -3.86 34.28 31.24
CA ASN A 31 -3.99 35.73 31.13
C ASN A 31 -4.84 36.09 29.90
N ALA A 32 -5.83 36.95 30.12
CA ALA A 32 -6.81 37.41 29.16
C ALA A 32 -6.74 38.93 29.01
N GLU A 33 -6.67 39.42 27.77
CA GLU A 33 -7.05 40.77 27.34
C GLU A 33 -7.69 40.56 25.95
N GLY A 34 -8.90 40.99 25.59
CA GLY A 34 -9.73 42.06 26.13
C GLY A 34 -9.89 43.17 25.10
N ILE A 35 -10.44 42.90 23.90
CA ILE A 35 -10.74 43.96 22.92
C ILE A 35 -12.22 43.92 22.53
N ARG A 36 -12.84 45.08 22.77
CA ARG A 36 -14.27 45.41 22.77
C ARG A 36 -14.83 45.56 21.36
N PHE A 37 -16.04 45.03 21.15
CA PHE A 37 -16.92 45.41 20.05
C PHE A 37 -17.54 46.79 20.31
N ARG A 38 -17.49 47.68 19.32
CA ARG A 38 -18.33 48.89 19.26
C ARG A 38 -19.10 48.93 17.94
N THR A 39 -20.39 48.63 18.04
CA THR A 39 -21.45 49.02 17.10
C THR A 39 -21.76 50.51 17.27
N SER A 40 -21.83 51.24 16.16
CA SER A 40 -22.42 52.58 16.11
C SER A 40 -22.99 52.83 14.71
N ILE A 41 -24.31 52.96 14.65
CA ILE A 41 -25.11 53.38 13.51
C ILE A 41 -25.09 54.92 13.45
N SER A 42 -24.89 55.52 12.27
CA SER A 42 -25.40 56.86 11.97
C SER A 42 -25.55 57.09 10.47
N SER A 43 -26.66 57.73 10.13
CA SER A 43 -27.21 58.09 8.82
C SER A 43 -26.76 59.47 8.32
N HIS A 44 -26.45 59.63 7.02
CA HIS A 44 -27.17 60.51 6.06
C HIS A 44 -26.41 60.68 4.72
N TYR A 45 -27.16 60.48 3.63
CA TYR A 45 -27.14 61.11 2.28
C TYR A 45 -25.86 61.28 1.45
N GLY A 46 -25.95 60.84 0.19
CA GLY A 46 -25.10 61.27 -0.92
C GLY A 46 -24.67 60.09 -1.78
N GLY A 47 -25.34 59.88 -2.92
CA GLY A 47 -25.04 58.77 -3.82
C GLY A 47 -23.65 58.87 -4.45
N ILE A 48 -23.08 57.70 -4.77
CA ILE A 48 -22.38 57.36 -6.02
C ILE A 48 -22.30 55.83 -6.06
N ARG A 49 -22.74 55.26 -7.18
CA ARG A 49 -22.75 53.83 -7.46
C ARG A 49 -21.31 53.37 -7.72
N ALA A 50 -20.75 52.57 -6.82
CA ALA A 50 -19.48 51.87 -7.03
C ALA A 50 -19.70 50.37 -6.86
N SER A 51 -19.59 49.63 -7.96
CA SER A 51 -19.62 48.17 -7.99
C SER A 51 -18.40 47.63 -7.23
N SER A 52 -18.56 47.21 -5.98
CA SER A 52 -17.51 46.47 -5.27
C SER A 52 -17.60 45.00 -5.66
N SER A 53 -16.81 44.63 -6.68
CA SER A 53 -16.47 43.24 -6.93
C SER A 53 -15.73 42.72 -5.70
N SER A 54 -16.39 41.90 -4.90
CA SER A 54 -15.79 41.15 -3.80
C SER A 54 -14.87 40.10 -4.41
N SER A 55 -13.65 40.52 -4.75
CA SER A 55 -12.57 39.61 -5.11
C SER A 55 -12.20 38.85 -3.84
N ARG A 56 -12.70 37.62 -3.72
CA ARG A 56 -12.16 36.67 -2.75
C ARG A 56 -10.69 36.50 -3.10
N MET A 57 -9.82 37.15 -2.33
CA MET A 57 -8.38 36.90 -2.37
C MET A 57 -8.16 35.45 -1.94
N VAL A 58 -8.18 34.54 -2.90
CA VAL A 58 -7.64 33.20 -2.70
C VAL A 58 -6.14 33.41 -2.73
N VAL A 59 -5.50 33.31 -1.56
CA VAL A 59 -4.03 33.26 -1.48
C VAL A 59 -3.61 31.98 -2.18
N HIS A 60 -3.26 32.10 -3.46
CA HIS A 60 -2.65 31.03 -4.21
C HIS A 60 -1.17 31.07 -3.90
N CYS A 61 -0.74 30.18 -2.99
CA CYS A 61 0.67 29.93 -2.75
C CYS A 61 1.23 29.28 -4.02
N MET A 62 1.77 30.08 -4.94
CA MET A 62 2.56 29.56 -6.05
C MET A 62 3.91 29.13 -5.49
N ALA A 63 4.03 27.84 -5.16
CA ALA A 63 5.33 27.22 -4.95
C ALA A 63 6.00 27.04 -6.32
N GLY A 64 6.80 28.03 -6.70
CA GLY A 64 7.68 28.00 -7.86
C GLY A 64 9.02 27.37 -7.50
N SER A 65 9.05 26.03 -7.50
CA SER A 65 10.22 25.14 -7.64
C SER A 65 9.65 23.73 -7.79
N SER A 66 10.34 22.80 -8.44
CA SER A 66 9.89 21.40 -8.50
C SER A 66 9.98 20.76 -7.11
N ASP A 67 9.02 21.08 -6.24
CA ASP A 67 8.94 20.51 -4.91
C ASP A 67 8.65 19.02 -5.03
N ALA A 68 9.29 18.22 -4.15
CA ALA A 68 9.00 16.80 -4.06
C ALA A 68 7.48 16.61 -3.89
N PRO A 69 6.85 15.68 -4.65
CA PRO A 69 5.41 15.51 -4.60
C PRO A 69 4.96 15.18 -3.18
N THR A 70 3.75 15.57 -2.82
CA THR A 70 3.19 15.25 -1.51
C THR A 70 2.56 13.86 -1.49
N VAL A 71 2.34 13.32 -0.29
CA VAL A 71 1.58 12.06 -0.12
C VAL A 71 0.20 12.15 -0.77
N ALA A 72 -0.45 13.32 -0.70
CA ALA A 72 -1.75 13.54 -1.31
C ALA A 72 -1.66 13.46 -2.85
N ASP A 73 -0.60 14.01 -3.44
CA ASP A 73 -0.35 13.94 -4.88
C ASP A 73 -0.15 12.49 -5.34
N THR A 74 0.66 11.70 -4.62
CA THR A 74 0.85 10.27 -4.92
C THR A 74 -0.47 9.50 -4.83
N LYS A 75 -1.28 9.72 -3.79
CA LYS A 75 -2.60 9.07 -3.68
C LYS A 75 -3.53 9.46 -4.82
N LEU A 76 -3.54 10.75 -5.18
CA LEU A 76 -4.32 11.24 -6.31
C LEU A 76 -3.84 10.63 -7.64
N ASN A 77 -2.53 10.50 -7.83
CA ASN A 77 -1.95 9.87 -9.01
C ASN A 77 -2.34 8.39 -9.11
N PHE A 78 -2.39 7.67 -8.00
CA PHE A 78 -2.89 6.29 -7.96
C PHE A 78 -4.36 6.20 -8.42
N LEU A 79 -5.24 7.06 -7.88
CA LEU A 79 -6.66 7.08 -8.26
C LEU A 79 -6.88 7.52 -9.72
N LYS A 80 -5.99 8.38 -10.25
CA LYS A 80 -6.00 8.74 -11.68
C LYS A 80 -5.54 7.57 -12.56
N ALA A 81 -4.56 6.79 -12.10
CA ALA A 81 -4.00 5.66 -12.82
C ALA A 81 -4.92 4.42 -12.81
N TYR A 82 -5.60 4.14 -11.69
CA TYR A 82 -6.54 3.04 -11.56
C TYR A 82 -7.92 3.55 -11.14
N LYS A 83 -8.87 3.54 -12.08
CA LYS A 83 -10.22 4.13 -11.92
C LYS A 83 -11.30 3.14 -11.49
N ARG A 84 -10.98 1.85 -11.46
CA ARG A 84 -11.95 0.79 -11.08
C ARG A 84 -12.09 0.74 -9.55
N PRO A 85 -13.26 0.34 -9.03
CA PRO A 85 -13.44 0.22 -7.59
C PRO A 85 -12.60 -0.93 -7.03
N ILE A 86 -11.86 -0.66 -5.96
CA ILE A 86 -11.12 -1.67 -5.19
C ILE A 86 -11.93 -2.00 -3.93
N PRO A 87 -12.21 -3.28 -3.62
CA PRO A 87 -12.88 -3.64 -2.38
C PRO A 87 -12.14 -3.06 -1.17
N SER A 88 -12.90 -2.51 -0.22
CA SER A 88 -12.37 -1.71 0.89
C SER A 88 -11.29 -2.44 1.70
N VAL A 89 -11.45 -3.75 1.91
CA VAL A 89 -10.49 -4.62 2.61
C VAL A 89 -9.07 -4.53 2.04
N TYR A 90 -8.94 -4.46 0.70
CA TYR A 90 -7.64 -4.29 0.04
C TYR A 90 -7.24 -2.81 -0.01
N ASN A 91 -8.18 -1.93 -0.35
CA ASN A 91 -7.88 -0.51 -0.57
C ASN A 91 -7.31 0.17 0.69
N SER A 92 -7.83 -0.14 1.89
CA SER A 92 -7.31 0.44 3.14
C SER A 92 -5.81 0.21 3.31
N VAL A 93 -5.38 -1.05 3.19
CA VAL A 93 -3.97 -1.42 3.37
C VAL A 93 -3.13 -0.99 2.18
N LEU A 94 -3.66 -1.04 0.96
CA LEU A 94 -2.98 -0.54 -0.24
C LEU A 94 -2.64 0.95 -0.11
N GLN A 95 -3.58 1.77 0.36
CA GLN A 95 -3.34 3.20 0.59
C GLN A 95 -2.31 3.46 1.69
N GLU A 96 -2.27 2.65 2.75
CA GLU A 96 -1.24 2.72 3.78
C GLU A 96 0.15 2.37 3.22
N LEU A 97 0.24 1.32 2.39
CA LEU A 97 1.49 0.95 1.72
C LEU A 97 1.98 2.08 0.81
N ILE A 98 1.09 2.69 0.01
CA ILE A 98 1.43 3.84 -0.84
C ILE A 98 2.06 4.97 -0.02
N VAL A 99 1.47 5.30 1.14
CA VAL A 99 2.00 6.34 2.04
C VAL A 99 3.39 5.94 2.56
N GLN A 100 3.55 4.71 3.05
CA GLN A 100 4.82 4.24 3.60
C GLN A 100 5.93 4.29 2.55
N GLN A 101 5.64 3.84 1.33
CA GLN A 101 6.61 3.84 0.25
C GLN A 101 6.91 5.24 -0.26
N HIS A 102 5.92 6.13 -0.34
CA HIS A 102 6.15 7.55 -0.64
C HIS A 102 7.12 8.19 0.34
N LEU A 103 6.86 8.05 1.65
CA LEU A 103 7.70 8.62 2.70
C LEU A 103 9.12 8.05 2.71
N MET A 104 9.32 6.86 2.14
CA MET A 104 10.62 6.25 1.95
C MET A 104 11.30 6.73 0.67
N LYS A 105 10.60 6.70 -0.48
CA LYS A 105 11.11 7.06 -1.82
C LYS A 105 11.65 8.48 -1.87
N TYR A 106 10.97 9.43 -1.23
CA TYR A 106 11.36 10.83 -1.22
C TYR A 106 12.31 11.21 -0.07
N LYS A 107 12.86 10.23 0.68
CA LYS A 107 13.98 10.50 1.58
C LYS A 107 15.20 10.87 0.75
N ARG A 108 15.94 11.89 1.18
CA ARG A 108 17.21 12.31 0.54
C ARG A 108 18.24 11.18 0.44
N THR A 109 18.18 10.24 1.37
CA THR A 109 19.10 9.09 1.47
C THR A 109 18.59 7.86 0.71
N TYR A 110 17.42 7.94 0.08
CA TYR A 110 16.82 6.80 -0.61
C TYR A 110 17.66 6.42 -1.82
N ARG A 111 17.97 5.13 -1.90
CA ARG A 111 18.56 4.51 -3.07
C ARG A 111 17.92 3.14 -3.22
N TYR A 112 17.44 2.85 -4.42
CA TYR A 112 16.82 1.56 -4.74
C TYR A 112 17.77 0.41 -4.44
N ASP A 113 17.21 -0.70 -3.97
CA ASP A 113 17.93 -1.93 -3.72
C ASP A 113 17.08 -3.16 -4.08
N PRO A 114 17.66 -4.23 -4.66
CA PRO A 114 16.91 -5.42 -5.06
C PRO A 114 16.25 -6.17 -3.89
N VAL A 115 16.83 -6.09 -2.68
CA VAL A 115 16.27 -6.70 -1.46
C VAL A 115 14.96 -6.02 -1.07
N PHE A 116 14.90 -4.70 -1.15
CA PHE A 116 13.70 -3.89 -0.99
C PHE A 116 12.65 -4.27 -2.04
N ALA A 117 13.04 -4.40 -3.31
CA ALA A 117 12.11 -4.79 -4.36
C ALA A 117 11.48 -6.16 -4.08
N LEU A 118 12.30 -7.15 -3.68
CA LEU A 118 11.82 -8.46 -3.24
C LEU A 118 10.82 -8.35 -2.09
N GLY A 119 11.16 -7.58 -1.05
CA GLY A 119 10.27 -7.38 0.09
C GLY A 119 8.97 -6.70 -0.29
N PHE A 120 9.01 -5.64 -1.10
CA PHE A 120 7.82 -4.94 -1.58
C PHE A 120 6.91 -5.86 -2.40
N VAL A 121 7.46 -6.58 -3.38
CA VAL A 121 6.70 -7.53 -4.21
C VAL A 121 6.07 -8.61 -3.33
N THR A 122 6.81 -9.14 -2.34
CA THR A 122 6.30 -10.14 -1.39
C THR A 122 5.09 -9.61 -0.60
N VAL A 123 5.19 -8.39 -0.05
CA VAL A 123 4.08 -7.76 0.68
C VAL A 123 2.88 -7.55 -0.22
N TYR A 124 3.11 -7.06 -1.43
CA TYR A 124 2.07 -6.78 -2.39
C TYR A 124 1.32 -8.06 -2.81
N ASP A 125 2.06 -9.11 -3.17
CA ASP A 125 1.46 -10.36 -3.60
C ASP A 125 0.67 -11.02 -2.45
N GLN A 126 1.16 -10.95 -1.21
CA GLN A 126 0.41 -11.43 -0.03
C GLN A 126 -0.83 -10.58 0.28
N LEU A 127 -0.74 -9.26 0.13
CA LEU A 127 -1.88 -8.37 0.26
C LEU A 127 -2.95 -8.71 -0.76
N MET A 128 -2.56 -8.86 -2.03
CA MET A 128 -3.46 -9.09 -3.15
C MET A 128 -3.84 -10.56 -3.39
N ASP A 129 -3.37 -11.46 -2.53
CA ASP A 129 -3.78 -12.85 -2.55
C ASP A 129 -5.30 -12.99 -2.39
N GLY A 130 -5.92 -13.84 -3.21
CA GLY A 130 -7.37 -14.00 -3.28
C GLY A 130 -8.15 -12.81 -3.85
N TYR A 131 -7.49 -11.82 -4.48
CA TYR A 131 -8.19 -10.76 -5.21
C TYR A 131 -8.96 -11.37 -6.41
N PRO A 132 -10.21 -10.94 -6.71
CA PRO A 132 -11.07 -11.63 -7.68
C PRO A 132 -10.56 -11.70 -9.13
N SER A 133 -9.76 -10.73 -9.56
CA SER A 133 -9.24 -10.63 -10.92
C SER A 133 -7.71 -10.51 -10.92
N ASP A 134 -7.02 -11.46 -11.55
CA ASP A 134 -5.57 -11.44 -11.72
C ASP A 134 -5.10 -10.27 -12.60
N GLU A 135 -5.89 -9.91 -13.62
CA GLU A 135 -5.64 -8.75 -14.48
C GLU A 135 -5.70 -7.44 -13.69
N ASP A 136 -6.66 -7.35 -12.76
CA ASP A 136 -6.81 -6.19 -11.90
C ASP A 136 -5.70 -6.11 -10.88
N ARG A 137 -5.26 -7.24 -10.33
CA ARG A 137 -4.09 -7.29 -9.44
C ARG A 137 -2.89 -6.69 -10.16
N GLU A 138 -2.58 -7.13 -11.37
CA GLU A 138 -1.43 -6.59 -12.09
C GLU A 138 -1.62 -5.12 -12.51
N ALA A 139 -2.81 -4.72 -12.92
CA ALA A 139 -3.12 -3.32 -13.23
C ALA A 139 -2.98 -2.41 -12.00
N ILE A 140 -3.38 -2.87 -10.81
CA ILE A 140 -3.22 -2.15 -9.54
C ILE A 140 -1.73 -2.03 -9.21
N PHE A 141 -0.94 -3.08 -9.39
CA PHE A 141 0.51 -3.05 -9.16
C PHE A 141 1.19 -2.00 -10.04
N GLN A 142 0.86 -1.98 -11.34
CA GLN A 142 1.39 -1.00 -12.28
C GLN A 142 0.94 0.43 -11.92
N ALA A 143 -0.33 0.62 -11.55
CA ALA A 143 -0.85 1.91 -11.11
C ALA A 143 -0.19 2.40 -9.81
N TYR A 144 0.11 1.48 -8.88
CA TYR A 144 0.83 1.76 -7.65
C TYR A 144 2.23 2.29 -7.96
N ILE A 145 3.03 1.55 -8.74
CA ILE A 145 4.40 1.97 -9.09
C ILE A 145 4.36 3.29 -9.86
N LYS A 146 3.40 3.45 -10.77
CA LYS A 146 3.19 4.69 -11.52
C LYS A 146 2.89 5.88 -10.62
N ALA A 147 2.14 5.68 -9.53
CA ALA A 147 1.76 6.76 -8.62
C ALA A 147 2.96 7.37 -7.89
N LEU A 148 4.03 6.60 -7.69
CA LEU A 148 5.29 7.02 -7.08
C LEU A 148 6.21 7.79 -8.03
N ASN A 149 5.74 8.08 -9.25
CA ASN A 149 6.27 9.08 -10.18
C ASN A 149 7.78 8.92 -10.44
N GLU A 150 8.20 7.77 -11.00
CA GLU A 150 9.64 7.47 -11.12
C GLU A 150 10.41 8.32 -12.14
N ASP A 151 9.76 9.04 -13.07
CA ASP A 151 10.32 10.22 -13.76
C ASP A 151 9.22 10.80 -14.69
N PRO A 152 8.85 12.09 -14.66
CA PRO A 152 7.67 12.58 -15.39
C PRO A 152 7.76 12.51 -16.94
N GLU A 153 8.95 12.51 -17.54
CA GLU A 153 9.10 12.79 -18.98
C GLU A 153 9.06 11.59 -19.95
N GLN A 154 9.00 10.33 -19.48
CA GLN A 154 9.05 9.15 -20.37
C GLN A 154 7.93 8.10 -20.18
N TYR A 155 6.78 8.52 -19.66
CA TYR A 155 5.94 7.65 -18.84
C TYR A 155 4.75 6.93 -19.51
N SER A 156 4.73 6.70 -20.83
CA SER A 156 3.76 5.76 -21.42
C SER A 156 4.37 4.36 -21.59
N ASN A 157 5.60 4.30 -22.11
CA ASN A 157 6.26 3.03 -22.46
C ASN A 157 7.18 2.52 -21.32
N MET A 158 7.54 3.38 -20.36
CA MET A 158 8.44 3.06 -19.25
C MET A 158 7.70 2.56 -17.99
N ILE A 159 6.37 2.71 -17.88
CA ILE A 159 5.59 2.24 -16.70
C ILE A 159 5.70 0.72 -16.56
N SER A 160 5.42 0.01 -17.65
CA SER A 160 5.56 -1.45 -17.70
C SER A 160 7.00 -1.86 -17.42
N PHE A 161 7.99 -1.03 -17.78
CA PHE A 161 9.40 -1.31 -17.52
C PHE A 161 9.74 -1.25 -16.03
N HIS A 162 9.30 -0.23 -15.30
CA HIS A 162 9.60 -0.10 -13.86
C HIS A 162 8.86 -1.13 -13.00
N ALA A 163 7.56 -1.34 -13.21
CA ALA A 163 6.83 -2.39 -12.51
C ALA A 163 7.46 -3.77 -12.80
N LYS A 164 7.86 -4.01 -14.06
CA LYS A 164 8.59 -5.22 -14.44
C LYS A 164 9.98 -5.29 -13.82
N HIS A 165 10.68 -4.18 -13.63
CA HIS A 165 11.99 -4.13 -12.98
C HIS A 165 11.92 -4.65 -11.55
N TYR A 166 10.95 -4.19 -10.75
CA TYR A 166 10.73 -4.69 -9.39
C TYR A 166 10.50 -6.21 -9.34
N ARG A 167 9.60 -6.72 -10.20
CA ARG A 167 9.31 -8.16 -10.26
C ARG A 167 10.49 -8.97 -10.79
N THR A 168 11.24 -8.44 -11.75
CA THR A 168 12.42 -9.12 -12.34
C THR A 168 13.54 -9.23 -11.31
N ASP A 169 13.87 -8.14 -10.61
CA ASP A 169 14.90 -8.15 -9.57
C ASP A 169 14.51 -9.06 -8.40
N ALA A 170 13.24 -8.99 -7.97
CA ALA A 170 12.71 -9.90 -6.96
C ALA A 170 12.87 -11.37 -7.40
N GLN A 171 12.48 -11.70 -8.63
CA GLN A 171 12.59 -13.05 -9.18
C GLN A 171 14.06 -13.51 -9.26
N LYS A 172 14.98 -12.67 -9.73
CA LYS A 172 16.42 -12.97 -9.78
C LYS A 172 16.96 -13.28 -8.38
N LEU A 173 16.61 -12.46 -7.38
CA LEU A 173 17.02 -12.67 -5.99
C LEU A 173 16.45 -13.97 -5.42
N GLU A 174 15.19 -14.30 -5.72
CA GLU A 174 14.60 -15.57 -5.31
C GLU A 174 15.27 -16.77 -5.98
N GLU A 175 15.52 -16.71 -7.28
CA GLU A 175 16.21 -17.78 -8.01
C GLU A 175 17.62 -18.02 -7.47
N TRP A 176 18.34 -16.93 -7.20
CA TRP A 176 19.61 -16.99 -6.51
C TRP A 176 19.46 -17.66 -5.14
N ALA A 177 18.51 -17.22 -4.30
CA ALA A 177 18.29 -17.80 -2.98
C ALA A 177 17.94 -19.30 -3.03
N ARG A 178 17.12 -19.73 -4.01
CA ARG A 178 16.77 -21.15 -4.22
C ARG A 178 17.99 -22.03 -4.48
N ALA A 179 19.03 -21.47 -5.10
CA ALA A 179 20.26 -22.17 -5.39
C ALA A 179 21.26 -22.16 -4.21
N GLN A 180 20.93 -21.50 -3.09
CA GLN A 180 21.84 -21.37 -1.95
C GLN A 180 21.54 -22.34 -0.81
N THR A 181 22.57 -22.56 0.01
CA THR A 181 22.49 -23.22 1.31
C THR A 181 22.64 -22.17 2.42
N SER A 182 22.37 -22.54 3.66
CA SER A 182 22.51 -21.62 4.80
C SER A 182 23.92 -21.02 4.95
N SER A 183 24.98 -21.75 4.56
CA SER A 183 26.35 -21.22 4.57
C SER A 183 26.63 -20.35 3.35
N SER A 184 26.26 -20.81 2.15
CA SER A 184 26.59 -20.09 0.90
C SER A 184 25.85 -18.75 0.76
N LEU A 185 24.71 -18.61 1.45
CA LEU A 185 23.94 -17.38 1.53
C LEU A 185 24.64 -16.30 2.36
N VAL A 186 25.33 -16.69 3.45
CA VAL A 186 26.10 -15.77 4.31
C VAL A 186 27.46 -15.44 3.69
N GLU A 187 28.03 -16.37 2.93
CA GLU A 187 29.33 -16.23 2.26
C GLU A 187 29.27 -15.43 0.94
N PHE A 188 28.16 -14.72 0.67
CA PHE A 188 28.02 -13.84 -0.50
C PHE A 188 29.17 -12.82 -0.67
N PRO A 189 29.83 -12.28 0.40
CA PRO A 189 30.92 -11.33 0.22
C PRO A 189 32.15 -11.92 -0.48
N SER A 190 32.36 -13.24 -0.35
CA SER A 190 33.50 -13.96 -0.93
C SER A 190 33.22 -14.52 -2.33
N ARG A 191 32.00 -14.35 -2.83
CA ARG A 191 31.53 -14.93 -4.10
C ARG A 191 31.36 -13.85 -5.16
N GLU A 192 31.34 -14.26 -6.42
CA GLU A 192 31.12 -13.37 -7.56
C GLU A 192 29.83 -13.73 -8.28
N GLY A 193 29.10 -12.70 -8.71
CA GLY A 193 27.81 -12.82 -9.38
C GLY A 193 27.05 -11.50 -9.32
N GLU A 194 26.01 -11.36 -10.14
CA GLU A 194 25.20 -10.13 -10.21
C GLU A 194 24.50 -9.85 -8.87
N VAL A 195 23.94 -10.89 -8.24
CA VAL A 195 23.25 -10.78 -6.95
C VAL A 195 24.24 -10.54 -5.81
N GLU A 196 25.36 -11.28 -5.81
CA GLU A 196 26.43 -11.08 -4.84
C GLU A 196 27.00 -9.66 -4.89
N ALA A 197 27.21 -9.11 -6.09
CA ALA A 197 27.66 -7.73 -6.26
C ALA A 197 26.63 -6.72 -5.70
N ALA A 198 25.34 -6.94 -5.95
CA ALA A 198 24.29 -6.09 -5.38
C ALA A 198 24.24 -6.15 -3.84
N LEU A 199 24.40 -7.35 -3.26
CA LEU A 199 24.46 -7.51 -1.80
C LEU A 199 25.72 -6.89 -1.19
N LYS A 200 26.86 -6.93 -1.89
CA LYS A 200 28.10 -6.23 -1.48
C LYS A 200 27.93 -4.72 -1.50
N ASP A 201 27.35 -4.14 -2.55
CA ASP A 201 27.03 -2.70 -2.61
C ASP A 201 26.13 -2.28 -1.44
N ILE A 202 25.12 -3.09 -1.11
CA ILE A 202 24.26 -2.85 0.06
C ILE A 202 25.08 -2.88 1.36
N ALA A 203 25.93 -3.89 1.54
CA ALA A 203 26.75 -4.05 2.73
C ALA A 203 27.75 -2.89 2.92
N GLU A 204 28.37 -2.42 1.83
CA GLU A 204 29.28 -1.28 1.82
C GLU A 204 28.55 0.02 2.17
N ARG A 205 27.37 0.24 1.58
CA ARG A 205 26.52 1.40 1.92
C ARG A 205 26.07 1.39 3.38
N ALA A 206 25.72 0.22 3.91
CA ALA A 206 25.32 0.06 5.30
C ALA A 206 26.48 0.25 6.28
N ALA A 207 27.71 -0.09 5.89
CA ALA A 207 28.92 0.17 6.66
C ALA A 207 29.38 1.65 6.61
N GLY A 208 29.03 2.36 5.55
CA GLY A 208 29.42 3.74 5.32
C GLY A 208 28.88 4.73 6.36
N LYS A 209 29.51 5.90 6.46
CA LYS A 209 29.02 7.03 7.28
C LYS A 209 27.80 7.73 6.66
N GLU A 210 27.52 7.48 5.38
CA GLU A 210 26.29 7.93 4.75
C GLU A 210 25.11 7.10 5.25
N SER A 211 23.97 7.75 5.49
CA SER A 211 22.81 7.08 6.08
C SER A 211 22.22 6.08 5.10
N PHE A 212 22.45 4.79 5.31
CA PHE A 212 21.72 3.74 4.61
C PHE A 212 20.22 3.85 4.90
N SER A 213 19.39 3.89 3.85
CA SER A 213 17.94 3.99 3.98
C SER A 213 17.30 2.63 4.24
N TYR A 214 17.45 2.16 5.47
CA TYR A 214 16.74 0.98 5.94
C TYR A 214 15.21 1.18 5.83
N SER A 215 14.51 0.11 5.45
CA SER A 215 13.05 0.09 5.36
C SER A 215 12.49 -1.24 5.86
N ARG A 216 11.21 -1.24 6.26
CA ARG A 216 10.51 -2.48 6.61
C ARG A 216 10.48 -3.47 5.45
N PHE A 217 10.32 -2.99 4.22
CA PHE A 217 10.36 -3.84 3.03
C PHE A 217 11.73 -4.50 2.87
N PHE A 218 12.84 -3.82 3.20
CA PHE A 218 14.16 -4.44 3.24
C PHE A 218 14.22 -5.63 4.22
N ALA A 219 13.69 -5.45 5.44
CA ALA A 219 13.59 -6.52 6.44
C ALA A 219 12.83 -7.76 5.91
N ILE A 220 11.68 -7.50 5.27
CA ILE A 220 10.83 -8.54 4.69
C ILE A 220 11.54 -9.22 3.51
N GLY A 221 12.29 -8.47 2.70
CA GLY A 221 13.12 -9.01 1.63
C GLY A 221 14.18 -9.97 2.15
N LEU A 222 14.88 -9.63 3.23
CA LEU A 222 15.83 -10.53 3.88
C LEU A 222 15.16 -11.80 4.40
N PHE A 223 14.01 -11.65 5.06
CA PHE A 223 13.25 -12.81 5.53
C PHE A 223 12.80 -13.70 4.37
N ARG A 224 12.34 -13.12 3.26
CA ARG A 224 11.96 -13.84 2.06
C ARG A 224 13.13 -14.60 1.44
N LEU A 225 14.33 -14.02 1.40
CA LEU A 225 15.54 -14.72 0.94
C LEU A 225 15.79 -15.99 1.77
N LEU A 226 15.72 -15.88 3.09
CA LEU A 226 15.94 -17.02 4.00
C LEU A 226 14.86 -18.10 3.85
N GLU A 227 13.60 -17.68 3.71
CA GLU A 227 12.48 -18.59 3.48
C GLU A 227 12.68 -19.40 2.20
N VAL A 228 13.03 -18.72 1.10
CA VAL A 228 13.25 -19.34 -0.21
C VAL A 228 14.46 -20.28 -0.20
N ALA A 229 15.52 -19.93 0.53
CA ALA A 229 16.69 -20.77 0.74
C ALA A 229 16.48 -21.89 1.78
N LYS A 230 15.29 -21.99 2.40
CA LYS A 230 14.97 -22.92 3.49
C LYS A 230 15.94 -22.81 4.68
N ALA A 231 16.43 -21.60 4.94
CA ALA A 231 17.44 -21.29 5.95
C ALA A 231 16.85 -20.40 7.07
N THR A 232 15.70 -20.80 7.60
CA THR A 232 14.90 -20.01 8.57
C THR A 232 15.43 -20.05 10.01
N GLU A 233 16.63 -20.63 10.23
CA GLU A 233 17.26 -20.69 11.54
C GLU A 233 17.66 -19.28 12.01
N PRO A 234 17.35 -18.89 13.28
CA PRO A 234 17.65 -17.55 13.78
C PRO A 234 19.13 -17.15 13.68
N THR A 235 20.02 -18.14 13.76
CA THR A 235 21.47 -17.96 13.66
C THR A 235 21.93 -17.59 12.25
N VAL A 236 21.20 -18.01 11.21
CA VAL A 236 21.52 -17.65 9.81
C VAL A 236 21.13 -16.20 9.56
N LEU A 237 19.96 -15.77 10.06
CA LEU A 237 19.54 -14.37 9.99
C LEU A 237 20.56 -13.45 10.68
N GLU A 238 21.03 -13.82 11.87
CA GLU A 238 22.05 -13.06 12.58
C GLU A 238 23.34 -12.90 11.77
N LYS A 239 23.84 -14.00 11.19
CA LYS A 239 25.04 -13.97 10.36
C LYS A 239 24.84 -13.16 9.08
N LEU A 240 23.67 -13.26 8.44
CA LEU A 240 23.34 -12.48 7.24
C LEU A 240 23.26 -10.98 7.56
N CYS A 241 22.60 -10.60 8.66
CA CYS A 241 22.56 -9.21 9.12
C CYS A 241 23.96 -8.67 9.41
N ALA A 242 24.81 -9.46 10.05
CA ALA A 242 26.21 -9.09 10.30
C ALA A 242 27.00 -8.89 9.00
N ALA A 243 26.86 -9.80 8.02
CA ALA A 243 27.52 -9.68 6.71
C ALA A 243 27.05 -8.45 5.91
N LEU A 244 25.80 -8.03 6.10
CA LEU A 244 25.22 -6.84 5.46
C LEU A 244 25.43 -5.54 6.26
N ASN A 245 26.06 -5.59 7.44
CA ASN A 245 26.18 -4.45 8.36
C ASN A 245 24.82 -3.84 8.79
N ILE A 246 23.80 -4.68 8.99
CA ILE A 246 22.45 -4.27 9.39
C ILE A 246 22.17 -4.69 10.84
N ASP A 247 21.55 -3.81 11.61
CA ASP A 247 21.12 -4.11 12.98
C ASP A 247 20.00 -5.17 12.99
N LYS A 248 20.31 -6.36 13.53
CA LYS A 248 19.35 -7.47 13.66
C LYS A 248 18.11 -7.06 14.46
N ARG A 249 18.25 -6.23 15.50
CA ARG A 249 17.13 -5.83 16.36
C ARG A 249 16.07 -5.05 15.58
N SER A 250 16.52 -4.20 14.64
CA SER A 250 15.63 -3.46 13.75
C SER A 250 14.89 -4.40 12.80
N VAL A 251 15.57 -5.42 12.27
CA VAL A 251 14.96 -6.48 11.44
C VAL A 251 13.90 -7.25 12.23
N ASP A 252 14.23 -7.77 13.41
CA ASP A 252 13.29 -8.54 14.23
C ASP A 252 12.02 -7.72 14.54
N ARG A 253 12.19 -6.45 14.94
CA ARG A 253 11.08 -5.52 15.22
C ARG A 253 10.17 -5.32 14.01
N ASP A 254 10.75 -5.11 12.82
CA ASP A 254 9.95 -4.86 11.62
C ASP A 254 9.28 -6.13 11.09
N LEU A 255 9.87 -7.31 11.29
CA LEU A 255 9.23 -8.60 11.01
C LEU A 255 8.05 -8.89 11.94
N ASP A 256 8.15 -8.54 13.22
CA ASP A 256 7.02 -8.64 14.16
C ASP A 256 5.85 -7.73 13.75
N VAL A 257 6.15 -6.49 13.34
CA VAL A 257 5.13 -5.56 12.83
C VAL A 257 4.49 -6.11 11.55
N TYR A 258 5.29 -6.69 10.65
CA TYR A 258 4.79 -7.29 9.42
C TYR A 258 3.86 -8.48 9.69
N ARG A 259 4.24 -9.38 10.60
CA ARG A 259 3.41 -10.52 11.02
C ARG A 259 2.05 -10.06 11.56
N ASN A 260 2.06 -8.99 12.35
CA ASN A 260 0.82 -8.40 12.88
C ASN A 260 -0.06 -7.80 11.76
N LEU A 261 0.52 -7.17 10.74
CA LEU A 261 -0.21 -6.67 9.57
C LEU A 261 -0.86 -7.82 8.78
N LEU A 262 -0.11 -8.88 8.49
CA LEU A 262 -0.62 -10.05 7.77
C LEU A 262 -1.77 -10.74 8.52
N SER A 263 -1.65 -10.90 9.83
CA SER A 263 -2.71 -11.50 10.64
C SER A 263 -4.02 -10.71 10.53
N LYS A 264 -3.95 -9.38 10.52
CA LYS A 264 -5.14 -8.52 10.34
C LYS A 264 -5.73 -8.66 8.93
N LEU A 265 -4.88 -8.74 7.91
CA LEU A 265 -5.32 -8.95 6.52
C LEU A 265 -6.02 -10.30 6.33
N VAL A 266 -5.46 -11.38 6.86
CA VAL A 266 -6.07 -12.72 6.78
C VAL A 266 -7.44 -12.72 7.45
N GLN A 267 -7.56 -12.13 8.65
CA GLN A 267 -8.83 -12.00 9.35
C GLN A 267 -9.85 -11.19 8.54
N ALA A 268 -9.45 -10.07 7.95
CA ALA A 268 -10.33 -9.23 7.15
C ALA A 268 -10.79 -9.92 5.85
N LYS A 269 -9.91 -10.70 5.21
CA LYS A 269 -10.23 -11.50 4.02
C LYS A 269 -11.26 -12.58 4.35
N GLU A 270 -11.14 -13.24 5.48
CA GLU A 270 -12.09 -14.29 5.88
C GLU A 270 -13.48 -13.71 6.14
N LEU A 271 -13.57 -12.55 6.80
CA LEU A 271 -14.82 -11.84 6.99
C LEU A 271 -15.47 -11.42 5.65
N LEU A 272 -14.65 -11.01 4.67
CA LEU A 272 -15.13 -10.69 3.33
C LEU A 272 -15.66 -11.92 2.60
N ARG A 273 -14.96 -13.06 2.67
CA ARG A 273 -15.44 -14.33 2.11
C ARG A 273 -16.77 -14.75 2.72
N GLU A 274 -16.91 -14.66 4.04
CA GLU A 274 -18.17 -14.97 4.72
C GLU A 274 -19.30 -14.01 4.30
N TYR A 275 -18.99 -12.72 4.13
CA TYR A 275 -19.97 -11.75 3.62
C TYR A 275 -20.41 -12.08 2.19
N VAL A 276 -19.48 -12.34 1.28
CA VAL A 276 -19.78 -12.69 -0.11
C VAL A 276 -20.60 -13.98 -0.17
N ALA A 277 -20.21 -15.02 0.57
CA ALA A 277 -20.94 -16.28 0.63
C ALA A 277 -22.38 -16.10 1.16
N ARG A 278 -22.59 -15.20 2.14
CA ARG A 278 -23.94 -14.86 2.62
C ARG A 278 -24.76 -14.16 1.55
N VAL A 279 -24.17 -13.19 0.84
CA VAL A 279 -24.85 -12.47 -0.25
C VAL A 279 -25.20 -13.43 -1.38
N GLU A 280 -24.28 -14.31 -1.80
CA GLU A 280 -24.55 -15.34 -2.81
C GLU A 280 -25.68 -16.27 -2.39
N LYS A 281 -25.70 -16.70 -1.11
CA LYS A 281 -26.79 -17.53 -0.58
C LYS A 281 -28.14 -16.79 -0.54
N LEU A 282 -28.13 -15.49 -0.27
CA LEU A 282 -29.34 -14.66 -0.31
C LEU A 282 -29.84 -14.48 -1.75
N LEU A 283 -28.94 -14.22 -2.70
CA LEU A 283 -29.26 -14.09 -4.12
C LEU A 283 -29.75 -15.42 -4.73
N CYS A 284 -29.19 -16.55 -4.30
CA CYS A 284 -29.60 -17.88 -4.73
C CYS A 284 -30.75 -18.46 -3.88
N SER A 285 -31.34 -17.64 -2.98
CA SER A 285 -32.49 -18.08 -2.19
C SER A 285 -33.74 -18.20 -3.08
N PRO A 286 -34.62 -19.19 -2.83
CA PRO A 286 -35.85 -19.35 -3.61
C PRO A 286 -36.69 -18.08 -3.65
N LEU A 287 -36.68 -17.29 -2.57
CA LEU A 287 -37.44 -16.05 -2.47
C LEU A 287 -36.91 -14.96 -3.42
N TYR A 288 -35.60 -14.84 -3.59
CA TYR A 288 -34.98 -13.87 -4.51
C TYR A 288 -35.16 -14.28 -5.97
N ILE A 289 -35.00 -15.58 -6.28
CA ILE A 289 -35.27 -16.12 -7.62
C ILE A 289 -36.75 -15.92 -7.99
N ILE A 290 -37.67 -16.16 -7.07
CA ILE A 290 -39.10 -15.91 -7.29
C ILE A 290 -39.35 -14.41 -7.50
N PHE A 291 -38.71 -13.52 -6.74
CA PHE A 291 -38.84 -12.07 -6.91
C PHE A 291 -38.33 -11.61 -8.28
N GLU A 292 -37.17 -12.08 -8.74
CA GLU A 292 -36.62 -11.78 -10.07
C GLU A 292 -37.49 -12.36 -11.19
N CYS A 293 -38.00 -13.60 -11.05
CA CYS A 293 -38.93 -14.19 -12.01
C CYS A 293 -40.26 -13.42 -12.09
N ILE A 294 -40.75 -12.87 -10.97
CA ILE A 294 -41.95 -12.03 -10.95
C ILE A 294 -41.70 -10.69 -11.63
N GLU A 295 -40.56 -10.02 -11.37
CA GLU A 295 -40.22 -8.75 -12.05
C GLU A 295 -40.01 -8.94 -13.57
N PHE A 296 -39.26 -9.97 -13.99
CA PHE A 296 -39.08 -10.27 -15.41
C PHE A 296 -40.41 -10.69 -16.09
N GLY A 297 -41.26 -11.42 -15.36
CA GLY A 297 -42.60 -11.77 -15.83
C GLY A 297 -43.49 -10.54 -16.04
N PHE A 298 -43.39 -9.54 -15.16
CA PHE A 298 -44.11 -8.28 -15.27
C PHE A 298 -43.61 -7.42 -16.43
N GLN A 299 -42.30 -7.31 -16.64
CA GLN A 299 -41.73 -6.57 -17.77
C GLN A 299 -42.09 -7.21 -19.12
N GLY A 300 -42.09 -8.54 -19.21
CA GLY A 300 -42.50 -9.26 -20.41
C GLY A 300 -43.98 -9.09 -20.77
N GLU A 301 -44.87 -8.98 -19.78
CA GLU A 301 -46.28 -8.65 -20.02
C GLU A 301 -46.51 -7.19 -20.42
N GLU A 302 -45.74 -6.26 -19.86
CA GLU A 302 -45.85 -4.83 -20.17
C GLU A 302 -45.38 -4.52 -21.60
N GLU A 303 -44.32 -5.18 -22.07
CA GLU A 303 -43.80 -5.06 -23.44
C GLU A 303 -44.74 -5.72 -24.47
N LYS A 304 -45.41 -6.82 -24.10
CA LYS A 304 -46.44 -7.45 -24.93
C LYS A 304 -47.72 -6.61 -25.04
N ARG A 305 -48.08 -5.86 -24.00
CA ARG A 305 -49.18 -4.86 -24.05
C ARG A 305 -48.83 -3.63 -24.89
N ARG A 306 -47.56 -3.21 -24.94
CA ARG A 306 -47.12 -2.09 -25.80
C ARG A 306 -47.01 -2.46 -27.28
N THR A 307 -46.68 -3.71 -27.60
CA THR A 307 -46.52 -4.19 -29.00
C THR A 307 -47.78 -4.79 -29.59
N GLY A 308 -48.71 -5.30 -28.77
CA GLY A 308 -50.00 -5.84 -29.21
C GLY A 308 -51.10 -4.81 -29.49
N GLY A 309 -50.84 -3.51 -29.29
CA GLY A 309 -51.85 -2.45 -29.39
C GLY A 309 -52.09 -1.84 -30.78
N ASN A 310 -51.50 -2.37 -31.87
CA ASN A 310 -51.57 -1.70 -33.17
C ASN A 310 -51.88 -2.62 -34.37
N THR A 311 -52.76 -3.61 -34.19
CA THR A 311 -53.37 -4.35 -35.31
C THR A 311 -54.80 -4.73 -34.94
N GLU A 312 -55.72 -3.77 -34.97
CA GLU A 312 -57.15 -4.00 -35.24
C GLU A 312 -57.84 -2.63 -35.37
N GLY A 313 -57.93 -2.16 -36.61
CA GLY A 313 -58.62 -0.93 -36.99
C GLY A 313 -58.70 -0.86 -38.50
N GLN A 314 -59.93 -1.03 -39.00
CA GLN A 314 -60.36 -1.01 -40.39
C GLN A 314 -59.92 0.22 -41.17
#